data_AF-X1PR83-F1
#
_entry.id   AF-X1PR83-F1
#
_cell.length_a   1.000
_cell.length_b   1.000
_cell.length_c   1.000
_cell.angle_alpha   90.00
_cell.angle_beta   90.00
_cell.angle_gamma   90.00
#
_symmetry.space_group_name_H-M   'P 1'
#
loop_
_entity.id
_entity.type
_entity.pdbx_description
1 polymer ?
#
loop_
_entity_poly.entity_id
_entity_poly.type
_entity_poly.pdbx_seq_one_letter_code
_entity_poly.pdbx_strand_id
1 'polypeptide(L)'
;MWRRVPLIVNHDINANPCSLALPSASSEPEKERTPPADATPLDFPAYTLPDAVPDDSDSTLRDLFIQLASIKRPQDISIDRFKSLNLHVDSDVDVRQMFPADPAGSLPPLPWEEEPDIKSAEDEDQARPLMSNGLPYPPRDRFETIRAELSLDSDDTFREVARLPPREGRSRVREGRIQA
;
A
#
# COMPACT_ATOMS: atom_id res chain seq x y z
N MET A 1 -27.21 -28.66 -68.46
CA MET A 1 -27.86 -29.81 -67.81
C MET A 1 -26.90 -30.31 -66.73
N TRP A 2 -27.30 -30.15 -65.46
CA TRP A 2 -26.72 -30.64 -64.19
C TRP A 2 -25.19 -30.77 -64.06
N ARG A 3 -24.59 -29.95 -63.17
CA ARG A 3 -23.31 -30.28 -62.53
C ARG A 3 -23.47 -30.24 -61.01
N ARG A 4 -22.98 -31.29 -60.38
CA ARG A 4 -22.87 -31.54 -58.94
C ARG A 4 -21.39 -31.40 -58.59
N VAL A 5 -21.02 -30.53 -57.65
CA VAL A 5 -19.71 -30.53 -56.97
C VAL A 5 -19.91 -29.96 -55.55
N PRO A 6 -19.27 -30.51 -54.50
CA PRO A 6 -19.57 -30.24 -53.10
C PRO A 6 -18.75 -29.09 -52.51
N LEU A 7 -19.18 -28.55 -51.37
CA LEU A 7 -18.33 -27.70 -50.52
C LEU A 7 -18.55 -28.04 -49.04
N ILE A 8 -17.47 -28.55 -48.44
CA ILE A 8 -17.20 -28.45 -47.01
C ILE A 8 -16.84 -27.00 -46.74
N VAL A 9 -17.50 -26.37 -45.77
CA VAL A 9 -17.08 -25.09 -45.20
C VAL A 9 -17.06 -25.23 -43.69
N ASN A 10 -15.89 -25.04 -43.11
CA ASN A 10 -15.68 -24.80 -41.70
C ASN A 10 -15.50 -23.29 -41.46
N HIS A 11 -15.82 -22.89 -40.24
CA HIS A 11 -15.58 -21.61 -39.58
C HIS A 11 -16.54 -20.47 -39.91
N ASP A 12 -17.38 -20.15 -38.91
CA ASP A 12 -17.69 -18.77 -38.59
C ASP A 12 -17.67 -18.57 -37.07
N ILE A 13 -16.96 -17.51 -36.70
CA ILE A 13 -16.86 -16.85 -35.41
C ILE A 13 -18.21 -16.19 -35.13
N ASN A 14 -18.79 -16.36 -33.94
CA ASN A 14 -19.63 -15.28 -33.42
C ASN A 14 -19.66 -15.20 -31.89
N ALA A 15 -19.61 -13.94 -31.47
CA ALA A 15 -19.51 -13.45 -30.11
C ALA A 15 -20.76 -13.74 -29.27
N ASN A 16 -20.56 -14.01 -27.99
CA ASN A 16 -21.64 -14.00 -27.00
C ASN A 16 -21.51 -12.73 -26.14
N PRO A 17 -22.52 -11.84 -26.10
CA PRO A 17 -22.62 -10.82 -25.07
C PRO A 17 -23.06 -11.46 -23.74
N CYS A 18 -22.31 -11.18 -22.68
CA CYS A 18 -22.58 -11.65 -21.33
C CYS A 18 -23.83 -10.94 -20.78
N SER A 19 -24.97 -11.64 -20.84
CA SER A 19 -26.22 -11.25 -20.18
C SER A 19 -26.18 -11.77 -18.74
N LEU A 20 -26.11 -10.85 -17.76
CA LEU A 20 -26.32 -11.15 -16.34
C LEU A 20 -27.80 -11.44 -16.10
N ALA A 21 -28.23 -12.67 -16.39
CA ALA A 21 -29.54 -13.17 -16.01
C ALA A 21 -29.43 -13.94 -14.68
N LEU A 22 -30.09 -13.43 -13.64
CA LEU A 22 -30.28 -14.15 -12.38
C LEU A 22 -31.19 -15.37 -12.65
N PRO A 23 -30.78 -16.62 -12.36
CA PRO A 23 -31.65 -17.76 -12.58
C PRO A 23 -32.76 -17.75 -11.54
N SER A 24 -34.01 -17.66 -12.01
CA SER A 24 -35.20 -17.90 -11.21
C SER A 24 -35.18 -19.36 -10.74
N ALA A 25 -35.05 -19.58 -9.43
CA ALA A 25 -34.93 -20.90 -8.83
C ALA A 25 -36.30 -21.60 -8.79
N SER A 26 -36.68 -22.29 -9.86
CA SER A 26 -37.71 -23.33 -9.79
C SER A 26 -37.09 -24.57 -9.13
N SER A 27 -37.41 -24.79 -7.86
CA SER A 27 -36.98 -25.98 -7.11
C SER A 27 -37.80 -27.19 -7.56
N GLU A 28 -37.24 -28.03 -8.43
CA GLU A 28 -37.78 -29.37 -8.75
C GLU A 28 -37.35 -30.34 -7.63
N PRO A 29 -38.24 -30.76 -6.72
CA PRO A 29 -37.87 -31.57 -5.55
C PRO A 29 -37.48 -33.01 -5.91
N GLU A 30 -37.90 -33.49 -7.08
CA GLU A 30 -37.61 -34.83 -7.62
C GLU A 30 -36.21 -34.92 -8.26
N LYS A 31 -35.55 -33.77 -8.49
CA LYS A 31 -34.28 -33.69 -9.22
C LYS A 31 -33.16 -33.38 -8.24
N GLU A 32 -32.31 -34.37 -7.98
CA GLU A 32 -31.12 -34.20 -7.16
C GLU A 32 -30.23 -33.12 -7.77
N ARG A 33 -29.89 -32.12 -6.95
CA ARG A 33 -29.03 -31.02 -7.38
C ARG A 33 -27.60 -31.52 -7.44
N THR A 34 -26.85 -31.06 -8.44
CA THR A 34 -25.41 -31.29 -8.46
C THR A 34 -24.80 -30.69 -7.19
N PRO A 35 -23.89 -31.42 -6.51
CA PRO A 35 -23.21 -30.88 -5.34
C PRO A 35 -22.49 -29.57 -5.71
N PRO A 36 -22.32 -28.65 -4.75
CA PRO A 36 -21.47 -27.49 -4.96
C PRO A 36 -20.07 -27.94 -5.38
N ALA A 37 -19.38 -27.10 -6.15
CA ALA A 37 -18.00 -27.35 -6.52
C ALA A 37 -17.13 -27.52 -5.25
N ASP A 38 -16.04 -28.29 -5.39
CA ASP A 38 -15.08 -28.47 -4.32
C ASP A 38 -14.58 -27.11 -3.79
N ALA A 39 -14.22 -27.09 -2.50
CA ALA A 39 -13.75 -25.88 -1.83
C ALA A 39 -12.59 -25.26 -2.61
N THR A 40 -12.67 -23.94 -2.85
CA THR A 40 -11.59 -23.20 -3.51
C THR A 40 -10.31 -23.33 -2.67
N PRO A 41 -9.20 -23.82 -3.23
CA PRO A 41 -7.94 -23.90 -2.50
C PRO A 41 -7.49 -22.48 -2.15
N LEU A 42 -7.43 -22.19 -0.85
CA LEU A 42 -6.94 -20.94 -0.31
C LEU A 42 -5.43 -21.09 -0.06
N ASP A 43 -4.65 -20.25 -0.72
CA ASP A 43 -3.23 -20.07 -0.41
C ASP A 43 -3.09 -18.87 0.52
N PHE A 44 -2.82 -19.14 1.80
CA PHE A 44 -2.56 -18.09 2.77
C PHE A 44 -1.04 -17.89 2.89
N PRO A 45 -0.56 -16.64 2.95
CA PRO A 45 0.84 -16.39 3.22
C PRO A 45 1.26 -17.06 4.53
N ALA A 46 2.35 -17.84 4.49
CA ALA A 46 2.91 -18.50 5.65
C ALA A 46 3.59 -17.46 6.55
N TYR A 47 2.83 -16.92 7.51
CA TYR A 47 3.41 -16.07 8.55
C TYR A 47 4.15 -16.94 9.56
N THR A 48 5.45 -16.74 9.67
CA THR A 48 6.24 -17.24 10.79
C THR A 48 5.98 -16.31 11.97
N LEU A 49 5.00 -16.67 12.79
CA LEU A 49 4.80 -15.99 14.07
C LEU A 49 5.94 -16.40 15.01
N PRO A 50 6.54 -15.46 15.77
CA PRO A 50 7.46 -15.83 16.84
C PRO A 50 6.79 -16.81 17.80
N ASP A 51 7.55 -17.79 18.28
CA ASP A 51 7.07 -18.75 19.27
C ASP A 51 6.51 -17.99 20.48
N ALA A 52 5.22 -18.16 20.76
CA ALA A 52 4.63 -17.60 21.95
C ALA A 52 5.28 -18.29 23.16
N VAL A 53 5.97 -17.51 23.99
CA VAL A 53 6.57 -18.00 25.24
C VAL A 53 5.45 -18.62 26.10
N PRO A 54 5.62 -19.83 26.65
CA PRO A 54 4.52 -20.61 27.22
C PRO A 54 4.01 -20.14 28.58
N ASP A 55 4.10 -18.85 28.94
CA ASP A 55 3.68 -18.34 30.26
C ASP A 55 3.10 -16.90 30.28
N ASP A 56 2.89 -16.22 29.14
CA ASP A 56 3.00 -14.74 29.18
C ASP A 56 1.75 -13.88 29.43
N SER A 57 0.51 -14.40 29.52
CA SER A 57 -0.56 -13.57 30.09
C SER A 57 -1.70 -14.34 30.77
N ASP A 58 -1.49 -14.69 32.04
CA ASP A 58 -2.56 -15.05 32.98
C ASP A 58 -3.57 -13.90 33.23
N SER A 59 -3.38 -12.72 32.62
CA SER A 59 -4.30 -11.60 32.76
C SER A 59 -5.57 -11.83 31.94
N THR A 60 -6.73 -11.76 32.60
CA THR A 60 -8.00 -11.80 31.89
C THR A 60 -8.19 -10.54 31.04
N LEU A 61 -9.03 -10.60 30.00
CA LEU A 61 -9.41 -9.40 29.21
C LEU A 61 -9.93 -8.25 30.09
N ARG A 62 -10.51 -8.57 31.24
CA ARG A 62 -11.01 -7.60 32.21
C ARG A 62 -9.87 -6.87 32.91
N ASP A 63 -8.81 -7.58 33.25
CA ASP A 63 -7.60 -7.01 33.84
C ASP A 63 -6.86 -6.11 32.84
N LEU A 64 -6.79 -6.52 31.57
CA LEU A 64 -6.28 -5.69 30.47
C LEU A 64 -7.08 -4.39 30.33
N PHE A 65 -8.41 -4.47 30.35
CA PHE A 65 -9.27 -3.29 30.28
C PHE A 65 -9.00 -2.33 31.45
N ILE A 66 -8.89 -2.86 32.68
CA ILE A 66 -8.58 -2.05 33.87
C ILE A 66 -7.19 -1.41 33.74
N GLN A 67 -6.20 -2.16 33.26
CA GLN A 67 -4.85 -1.66 33.06
C GLN A 67 -4.79 -0.53 32.03
N LEU A 68 -5.45 -0.69 30.87
CA LEU A 68 -5.53 0.36 29.85
C LEU A 68 -6.30 1.58 30.34
N ALA A 69 -7.43 1.38 31.02
CA ALA A 69 -8.22 2.48 31.60
C ALA A 69 -7.48 3.23 32.72
N SER A 70 -6.47 2.61 33.35
CA SER A 70 -5.65 3.24 34.38
C SER A 70 -4.61 4.22 33.82
N ILE A 71 -4.29 4.15 32.52
CA ILE A 71 -3.32 5.04 31.87
C ILE A 71 -4.04 6.36 31.52
N LYS A 72 -3.84 7.41 32.33
CA LYS A 72 -4.45 8.73 32.09
C LYS A 72 -3.46 9.74 31.53
N ARG A 73 -2.16 9.51 31.75
CA ARG A 73 -1.06 10.35 31.31
C ARG A 73 0.06 9.46 30.75
N PRO A 74 0.93 9.98 29.88
CA PRO A 74 2.07 9.23 29.36
C PRO A 74 2.99 8.67 30.46
N GLN A 75 3.09 9.36 31.59
CA GLN A 75 3.92 8.96 32.74
C GLN A 75 3.38 7.74 33.49
N ASP A 76 2.12 7.37 33.27
CA ASP A 76 1.51 6.21 33.91
C ASP A 76 1.90 4.90 33.20
N ILE A 77 2.57 4.99 32.03
CA ILE A 77 3.11 3.88 31.24
C ILE A 77 4.44 3.43 31.85
N SER A 78 4.52 2.17 32.26
CA SER A 78 5.72 1.57 32.84
C SER A 78 6.05 0.25 32.12
N ILE A 79 7.31 -0.17 32.18
CA ILE A 79 7.78 -1.38 31.48
C ILE A 79 7.00 -2.63 31.95
N ASP A 80 6.66 -2.70 33.22
CA ASP A 80 5.88 -3.81 33.78
C ASP A 80 4.47 -3.93 33.22
N ARG A 81 3.89 -2.84 32.67
CA ARG A 81 2.58 -2.89 32.00
C ARG A 81 2.63 -3.49 30.61
N PHE A 82 3.81 -3.60 30.00
CA PHE A 82 3.96 -4.23 28.68
C PHE A 82 3.94 -5.75 28.77
N LYS A 83 4.34 -6.32 29.92
CA LYS A 83 4.30 -7.77 30.17
C LYS A 83 2.89 -8.33 30.01
N SER A 84 1.89 -7.69 30.63
CA SER A 84 0.50 -8.13 30.49
C SER A 84 -0.05 -7.98 29.07
N LEU A 85 0.51 -7.06 28.28
CA LEU A 85 0.14 -6.87 26.87
C LEU A 85 0.90 -7.82 25.92
N ASN A 86 1.75 -8.71 26.45
CA ASN A 86 2.66 -9.56 25.67
C ASN A 86 3.53 -8.74 24.70
N LEU A 87 3.95 -7.54 25.13
CA LEU A 87 4.77 -6.63 24.34
C LEU A 87 6.22 -6.70 24.82
N HIS A 88 7.13 -6.94 23.87
CA HIS A 88 8.56 -6.76 24.07
C HIS A 88 8.95 -5.32 23.76
N VAL A 89 9.75 -4.70 24.63
CA VAL A 89 10.24 -3.32 24.43
C VAL A 89 11.76 -3.36 24.32
N ASP A 90 12.23 -3.15 23.10
CA ASP A 90 13.65 -2.94 22.84
C ASP A 90 14.01 -1.49 23.15
N SER A 91 14.96 -1.29 24.08
CA SER A 91 15.50 0.04 24.43
C SER A 91 16.82 0.26 23.72
N ASP A 92 17.19 1.53 23.50
CA ASP A 92 18.46 1.93 22.89
C ASP A 92 18.72 1.33 21.49
N VAL A 93 17.64 1.11 20.73
CA VAL A 93 17.71 0.64 19.35
C VAL A 93 18.30 1.74 18.45
N ASP A 94 19.25 1.38 17.57
CA ASP A 94 19.73 2.30 16.54
C ASP A 94 18.54 2.73 15.66
N VAL A 95 18.38 4.04 15.47
CA VAL A 95 17.32 4.63 14.63
C VAL A 95 17.24 3.95 13.26
N ARG A 96 18.36 3.50 12.71
CA ARG A 96 18.42 2.79 11.42
C ARG A 96 17.69 1.44 11.42
N GLN A 97 17.58 0.80 12.58
CA GLN A 97 16.87 -0.48 12.76
C GLN A 97 15.38 -0.29 13.04
N MET A 98 14.94 0.93 13.37
CA MET A 98 13.52 1.24 13.58
C MET A 98 12.72 1.29 12.26
N PHE A 99 13.42 1.43 11.13
CA PHE A 99 12.82 1.46 9.80
C PHE A 99 13.10 0.14 9.06
N PRO A 100 12.19 -0.32 8.19
CA PRO A 100 12.48 -1.44 7.30
C PRO A 100 13.77 -1.20 6.51
N ALA A 101 14.59 -2.24 6.37
CA ALA A 101 15.90 -2.16 5.72
C ALA A 101 15.80 -1.70 4.24
N ASP A 102 14.66 -1.93 3.59
CA ASP A 102 14.37 -1.46 2.24
C ASP A 102 13.14 -0.53 2.25
N PRO A 103 13.34 0.79 2.38
CA PRO A 103 12.23 1.74 2.28
C PRO A 103 11.66 1.82 0.86
N ALA A 104 12.45 1.49 -0.18
CA ALA A 104 12.05 1.63 -1.57
C ALA A 104 11.08 0.51 -2.00
N GLY A 105 11.26 -0.71 -1.51
CA GLY A 105 10.37 -1.85 -1.80
C GLY A 105 8.94 -1.70 -1.27
N SER A 106 8.72 -0.81 -0.30
CA SER A 106 7.39 -0.55 0.29
C SER A 106 6.61 0.58 -0.38
N LEU A 107 7.28 1.42 -1.19
CA LEU A 107 6.65 2.54 -1.84
C LEU A 107 5.98 2.08 -3.14
N PRO A 108 4.76 2.55 -3.44
CA PRO A 108 4.16 2.29 -4.73
C PRO A 108 5.05 2.90 -5.83
N PRO A 109 5.22 2.22 -6.98
CA PRO A 109 6.00 2.73 -8.10
C PRO A 109 5.43 4.08 -8.56
N LEU A 110 6.31 5.01 -8.91
CA LEU A 110 5.86 6.30 -9.40
C LEU A 110 5.28 6.14 -10.82
N PRO A 111 4.25 6.92 -11.21
CA PRO A 111 3.62 6.79 -12.52
C PRO A 111 4.57 6.96 -13.72
N TRP A 112 5.71 7.62 -13.52
CA TRP A 112 6.74 7.86 -14.54
C TRP A 112 7.93 6.90 -14.46
N GLU A 113 7.92 5.93 -13.55
CA GLU A 113 8.94 4.88 -13.43
C GLU A 113 8.58 3.59 -14.20
N GLU A 114 7.29 3.40 -14.54
CA GLU A 114 6.79 2.18 -15.18
C GLU A 114 6.90 2.17 -16.73
N GLU A 115 7.32 3.27 -17.37
CA GLU A 115 7.44 3.33 -18.84
C GLU A 115 8.92 3.27 -19.30
N PRO A 116 9.39 2.12 -19.84
CA PRO A 116 10.60 2.10 -20.65
C PRO A 116 10.28 2.63 -22.04
N ASP A 117 10.83 3.81 -22.36
CA ASP A 117 10.87 4.46 -23.67
C ASP A 117 9.51 4.73 -24.36
N ILE A 118 9.34 5.99 -24.81
CA ILE A 118 8.23 6.54 -25.61
C ILE A 118 7.09 7.15 -24.77
N LYS A 119 7.34 8.37 -24.25
CA LYS A 119 6.50 9.56 -24.47
C LYS A 119 7.14 10.74 -23.75
N SER A 120 7.83 11.58 -24.53
CA SER A 120 8.22 12.91 -24.10
C SER A 120 6.98 13.70 -23.68
N ALA A 121 7.05 14.27 -22.48
CA ALA A 121 6.37 15.40 -21.84
C ALA A 121 5.32 16.29 -22.57
N GLU A 122 4.57 15.84 -23.58
CA GLU A 122 3.70 16.73 -24.38
C GLU A 122 2.21 16.36 -24.40
N ASP A 123 1.79 15.25 -23.78
CA ASP A 123 0.35 14.92 -23.65
C ASP A 123 -0.21 15.42 -22.32
N GLU A 124 -0.45 16.74 -22.18
CA GLU A 124 -1.17 17.31 -21.03
C GLU A 124 -2.64 16.84 -20.92
N ASP A 125 -3.15 16.14 -21.93
CA ASP A 125 -4.55 15.70 -22.05
C ASP A 125 -4.82 14.26 -21.56
N GLN A 126 -3.80 13.49 -21.16
CA GLN A 126 -4.02 12.20 -20.50
C GLN A 126 -4.23 12.42 -19.00
N ALA A 127 -5.42 12.06 -18.51
CA ALA A 127 -5.78 12.18 -17.10
C ALA A 127 -4.77 11.44 -16.23
N ARG A 128 -3.94 12.19 -15.49
CA ARG A 128 -2.95 11.64 -14.57
C ARG A 128 -3.63 10.72 -13.55
N PRO A 129 -3.01 9.58 -13.17
CA PRO A 129 -3.52 8.74 -12.12
C PRO A 129 -3.85 9.57 -10.87
N LEU A 130 -4.95 9.22 -10.21
CA LEU A 130 -5.32 9.85 -8.95
C LEU A 130 -4.57 9.17 -7.81
N MET A 131 -4.08 9.98 -6.88
CA MET A 131 -3.57 9.54 -5.59
C MET A 131 -4.74 9.13 -4.68
N SER A 132 -4.43 8.50 -3.55
CA SER A 132 -5.42 8.05 -2.56
C SER A 132 -6.27 9.18 -1.96
N ASN A 133 -5.80 10.43 -2.02
CA ASN A 133 -6.53 11.63 -1.60
C ASN A 133 -7.47 12.18 -2.68
N GLY A 134 -7.59 11.53 -3.84
CA GLY A 134 -8.42 11.94 -4.97
C GLY A 134 -7.82 13.07 -5.82
N LEU A 135 -6.60 13.54 -5.53
CA LEU A 135 -5.88 14.51 -6.35
C LEU A 135 -5.02 13.81 -7.40
N PRO A 136 -4.82 14.39 -8.59
CA PRO A 136 -3.91 13.84 -9.58
C PRO A 136 -2.46 13.90 -9.10
N TYR A 137 -1.66 12.91 -9.52
CA TYR A 137 -0.21 12.95 -9.28
C TYR A 137 0.42 14.26 -9.79
N PRO A 138 1.43 14.82 -9.10
CA PRO A 138 2.17 15.97 -9.60
C PRO A 138 2.88 15.62 -10.93
N PRO A 139 3.13 16.62 -11.81
CA PRO A 139 3.97 16.38 -12.98
C PRO A 139 5.40 16.06 -12.54
N ARG A 140 6.15 15.32 -13.37
CA ARG A 140 7.51 14.86 -13.08
C ARG A 140 8.43 16.00 -12.66
N ASP A 141 8.40 17.12 -13.38
CA ASP A 141 9.28 18.27 -13.09
C ASP A 141 9.00 18.89 -11.72
N ARG A 142 7.71 18.97 -11.34
CA ARG A 142 7.32 19.45 -10.01
C ARG A 142 7.74 18.47 -8.93
N PHE A 143 7.61 17.17 -9.17
CA PHE A 143 8.09 16.15 -8.25
C PHE A 143 9.61 16.25 -8.04
N GLU A 144 10.40 16.34 -9.10
CA GLU A 144 11.86 16.44 -9.00
C GLU A 144 12.30 17.73 -8.31
N THR A 145 11.58 18.84 -8.55
CA THR A 145 11.82 20.10 -7.84
C THR A 145 11.58 19.94 -6.34
N ILE A 146 10.44 19.39 -5.93
CA ILE A 146 10.11 19.16 -4.51
C ILE A 146 11.09 18.16 -3.89
N ARG A 147 11.47 17.12 -4.63
CA ARG A 147 12.47 16.14 -4.18
C ARG A 147 13.82 16.80 -3.92
N ALA A 148 14.27 17.68 -4.83
CA ALA A 148 15.51 18.43 -4.66
C ALA A 148 15.44 19.35 -3.44
N GLU A 149 14.31 20.04 -3.21
CA GLU A 149 14.09 20.87 -2.03
C GLU A 149 14.10 20.05 -0.72
N LEU A 150 13.42 18.90 -0.70
CA LEU A 150 13.39 18.02 0.48
C LEU A 150 14.75 17.36 0.77
N SER A 151 15.64 17.27 -0.23
CA SER A 151 16.98 16.70 -0.08
C SER A 151 18.01 17.67 0.51
N LEU A 152 17.62 18.90 0.84
CA LEU A 152 18.47 19.89 1.48
C LEU A 152 18.88 19.46 2.90
N ASP A 153 20.13 19.74 3.30
CA ASP A 153 20.64 19.41 4.64
C ASP A 153 19.85 20.17 5.71
N SER A 154 19.38 19.45 6.74
CA SER A 154 18.55 20.00 7.80
C SER A 154 19.25 21.13 8.57
N ASP A 155 20.58 21.09 8.69
CA ASP A 155 21.33 22.18 9.33
C ASP A 155 21.33 23.45 8.46
N ASP A 156 21.44 23.29 7.14
CA ASP A 156 21.50 24.42 6.22
C ASP A 156 20.10 25.07 6.08
N THR A 157 19.03 24.26 6.03
CA THR A 157 17.64 24.77 6.03
C THR A 157 17.31 25.48 7.34
N PHE A 158 17.67 24.89 8.49
CA PHE A 158 17.48 25.53 9.79
C PHE A 158 18.18 26.89 9.86
N ARG A 159 19.43 26.98 9.39
CA ARG A 159 20.18 28.24 9.39
C ARG A 159 19.54 29.28 8.49
N GLU A 160 19.01 28.90 7.33
CA GLU A 160 18.29 29.83 6.47
C GLU A 160 17.02 30.37 7.14
N VAL A 161 16.19 29.48 7.71
CA VAL A 161 14.94 29.85 8.39
C VAL A 161 15.21 30.71 9.63
N ALA A 162 16.24 30.37 10.40
CA ALA A 162 16.71 31.14 11.55
C ALA A 162 17.50 32.40 11.18
N ARG A 163 17.72 32.66 9.87
CA ARG A 163 18.50 33.78 9.33
C ARG A 163 19.94 33.85 9.87
N LEU A 164 20.51 32.69 10.17
CA LEU A 164 21.90 32.52 10.58
C LEU A 164 22.81 32.52 9.35
N PRO A 165 24.09 32.93 9.49
CA PRO A 165 25.04 32.84 8.40
C PRO A 165 25.21 31.36 7.97
N PRO A 166 25.47 31.07 6.68
CA PRO A 166 25.78 29.71 6.23
C PRO A 166 26.99 29.11 6.95
N ARG A 167 27.12 27.77 6.95
CA ARG A 167 28.36 27.11 7.40
C ARG A 167 29.54 27.51 6.50
N GLU A 168 30.73 27.52 7.07
CA GLU A 168 31.96 27.77 6.31
C GLU A 168 32.07 26.79 5.13
N GLY A 169 32.26 27.33 3.93
CA GLY A 169 32.32 26.54 2.69
C GLY A 169 30.98 26.10 2.10
N ARG A 170 29.84 26.41 2.74
CA ARG A 170 28.50 26.12 2.22
C ARG A 170 27.81 27.37 1.68
N SER A 171 27.09 27.23 0.57
CA SER A 171 26.27 28.30 0.01
C SER A 171 24.97 28.45 0.80
N ARG A 172 24.38 29.64 0.72
CA ARG A 172 23.09 29.91 1.33
C ARG A 172 21.99 29.17 0.56
N VAL A 173 21.35 28.21 1.22
CA VAL A 173 20.19 27.49 0.68
C VAL A 173 18.99 28.43 0.67
N ARG A 174 18.22 28.42 -0.41
CA ARG A 174 16.92 29.13 -0.48
C ARG A 174 15.85 28.08 -0.65
N GLU A 175 14.94 27.99 0.31
CA GLU A 175 13.74 27.18 0.13
C GLU A 175 12.82 27.87 -0.90
N GLY A 176 12.30 27.07 -1.84
CA GLY A 176 11.25 27.51 -2.74
C GLY A 176 9.97 27.82 -1.95
N ARG A 177 9.22 28.82 -2.39
CA ARG A 177 7.92 29.15 -1.77
C ARG A 177 6.94 28.02 -2.08
N ILE A 178 6.64 27.18 -1.09
CA ILE A 178 5.48 26.29 -1.15
C ILE A 178 4.23 27.20 -1.23
N GLN A 179 3.67 27.35 -2.43
CA GLN A 179 2.38 28.01 -2.60
C GLN A 179 1.31 27.04 -2.08
N ALA A 180 0.66 27.44 -1.00
CA ALA A 180 -0.53 26.79 -0.45
C ALA A 180 -1.75 27.05 -1.34
#